data_AF-A0A521XU78-F1
#
_entry.id   AF-A0A521XU78-F1
#
_cell.length_a   1.000
_cell.length_b   1.000
_cell.length_c   1.000
_cell.angle_alpha   90.00
_cell.angle_beta   90.00
_cell.angle_gamma   90.00
#
_symmetry.space_group_name_H-M   'P 1'
#
loop_
_entity.id
_entity.type
_entity.pdbx_description
1 polymer ?
#
loop_
_entity_poly.entity_id
_entity_poly.type
_entity_poly.pdbx_seq_one_letter_code
_entity_poly.pdbx_strand_id
1 'polypeptide(L)' 'MNQERLLQVILSPHVSEKSTVIAEKNNQYVFQVVENATD' A
#
# COMPACT_ATOMS: atom_id res chain seq x y z
N MET A 1 -3.58 -17.25 3.13
CA MET A 1 -4.19 -16.06 2.50
C MET A 1 -5.66 -16.35 2.21
N ASN A 2 -6.59 -15.87 3.04
CA ASN A 2 -8.02 -15.93 2.75
C ASN A 2 -8.45 -14.62 2.06
N GLN A 3 -9.58 -14.66 1.35
CA GLN A 3 -10.09 -13.48 0.63
C GLN A 3 -10.50 -12.36 1.59
N GLU A 4 -11.06 -12.72 2.75
CA GLU A 4 -11.47 -11.76 3.77
C GLU A 4 -10.29 -10.93 4.31
N ARG A 5 -9.13 -11.56 4.59
CA ARG A 5 -7.94 -10.83 5.06
C ARG A 5 -7.43 -9.87 3.99
N LEU A 6 -7.41 -10.27 2.73
CA LEU A 6 -6.95 -9.41 1.63
C LEU A 6 -7.72 -8.10 1.54
N LEU A 7 -9.03 -8.12 1.84
CA LEU A 7 -9.88 -6.94 1.83
C LEU A 7 -9.64 -6.01 3.03
N GLN A 8 -8.95 -6.48 4.07
CA GLN A 8 -8.69 -5.74 5.31
C GLN A 8 -7.24 -5.22 5.42
N VAL A 9 -6.33 -5.65 4.53
CA VAL A 9 -4.89 -5.33 4.66
C VAL A 9 -4.55 -3.88 4.27
N ILE A 10 -5.20 -3.34 3.23
CA ILE A 10 -4.93 -1.99 2.71
C ILE A 10 -5.81 -0.97 3.44
N LEU A 11 -5.21 0.01 4.11
CA LEU A 11 -5.93 1.04 4.87
C LEU A 11 -6.20 2.28 4.04
N SER A 12 -5.17 2.83 3.40
CA SER A 12 -5.26 4.06 2.61
C SER A 12 -4.09 4.20 1.63
N PRO A 13 -4.23 4.97 0.53
CA PRO A 13 -3.08 5.38 -0.27
C PRO A 13 -2.25 6.42 0.49
N HIS A 14 -0.92 6.32 0.42
CA HIS A 14 -0.05 7.31 1.05
C HIS A 14 0.32 8.41 0.06
N VAL A 15 -0.14 9.65 0.31
CA VAL A 15 0.06 10.80 -0.59
C VAL A 15 1.18 11.70 -0.06
N SER A 16 2.25 11.81 -0.84
CA SER A 16 3.37 12.72 -0.62
C SER A 16 4.07 13.03 -1.94
N GLU A 17 4.92 14.05 -1.97
CA GLU A 17 5.80 14.30 -3.12
C GLU A 17 6.63 13.05 -3.46
N LYS A 18 7.12 12.35 -2.44
CA LYS A 18 7.89 11.11 -2.60
C LYS A 18 7.06 10.01 -3.28
N SER A 19 5.79 9.82 -2.87
CA SER A 19 4.94 8.80 -3.50
C SER A 19 4.68 9.11 -4.98
N THR A 20 4.49 10.39 -5.32
CA THR A 20 4.32 10.82 -6.73
C THR A 20 5.57 10.56 -7.55
N VAL A 21 6.74 10.96 -7.04
CA VAL A 21 8.02 10.79 -7.75
C VAL A 21 8.34 9.32 -8.02
N ILE A 22 8.09 8.41 -7.07
CA ILE A 22 8.36 6.98 -7.31
C ILE A 22 7.33 6.33 -8.23
N ALA A 23 6.09 6.81 -8.21
CA ALA A 23 5.05 6.32 -9.12
C ALA A 23 5.44 6.60 -10.56
N GLU A 24 5.88 7.82 -10.86
CA GLU A 24 6.32 8.20 -12.20
C GLU A 24 7.61 7.51 -12.63
N LYS A 25 8.61 7.44 -11.74
CA LYS A 25 9.94 6.90 -12.11
C LYS A 25 9.97 5.38 -12.19
N ASN A 26 9.20 4.70 -11.33
CA ASN A 26 9.35 3.26 -11.11
C ASN A 26 8.04 2.47 -11.27
N ASN A 27 6.93 3.13 -11.60
CA ASN A 27 5.59 2.51 -11.61
C ASN A 27 5.24 1.86 -10.25
N GLN A 28 5.61 2.52 -9.15
CA GLN A 28 5.43 2.05 -7.78
C GLN A 28 4.32 2.80 -7.05
N TYR A 29 3.51 2.07 -6.29
CA TYR A 29 2.42 2.62 -5.48
C TYR A 29 2.72 2.45 -4.00
N VAL A 30 2.35 3.45 -3.20
CA VAL A 30 2.57 3.45 -1.74
C VAL A 30 1.24 3.41 -1.02
N PHE A 31 1.08 2.44 -0.12
CA PHE A 31 -0.11 2.27 0.71
C PHE A 31 0.27 2.22 2.18
N GLN A 32 -0.61 2.72 3.02
CA GLN A 32 -0.63 2.40 4.44
C GLN A 32 -1.33 1.07 4.63
N VAL A 33 -0.69 0.17 5.38
CA VAL A 33 -1.18 -1.20 5.64
C VAL A 33 -1.25 -1.45 7.15
N VAL A 34 -2.02 -2.47 7.53
CA VAL A 34 -2.02 -2.98 8.91
C VAL A 34 -0.65 -3.59 9.27
N GLU A 35 -0.25 -3.50 10.54
CA GLU A 35 1.09 -3.93 11.00
C GLU A 35 1.39 -5.40 10.70
N ASN A 36 0.40 -6.28 10.87
CA ASN A 36 0.52 -7.72 10.63
C ASN A 36 0.05 -8.13 9.23
N ALA A 37 0.33 -7.33 8.20
CA ALA A 37 -0.12 -7.62 6.83
C ALA A 37 0.38 -8.96 6.29
N THR A 38 1.52 -9.46 6.78
CA THR A 38 2.18 -10.70 6.33
C THR A 38 2.10 -11.84 7.34
N ASP A 39 2.19 -11.51 8.64
CA ASP A 39 2.21 -12.46 9.75
C ASP A 39 0.84 -13.08 10.08
#